data_AF-A0A349PPE9-F1
#
_entry.id   AF-A0A349PPE9-F1
#
_cell.length_a   1.000
_cell.length_b   1.000
_cell.length_c   1.000
_cell.angle_alpha   90.00
_cell.angle_beta   90.00
_cell.angle_gamma   90.00
#
_symmetry.space_group_name_H-M   'P 1'
#
loop_
_entity.id
_entity.type
_entity.pdbx_description
1 polymer ?
#
loop_
_entity_poly.entity_id
_entity_poly.type
_entity_poly.pdbx_seq_one_letter_code
_entity_poly.pdbx_strand_id
1 'polypeptide(L)'
;MKKLLTICLLIATACTATAQQLSSGIYTVSISKLTYSDVPGMFGNNFPGKQIKGIFTIKKGGVQTASQEFTYLQLFETSATLHLNFDETSSNALTYDFDTKKFEIEDYEYKAKKTKTKEDLILSGVLVYAQWLDEE
;
A
#
# COMPACT_ATOMS: atom_id res chain seq x y z
N MET A 1 -42.25 -44.00 3.93
CA MET A 1 -42.37 -42.75 3.14
C MET A 1 -41.17 -41.88 3.44
N LYS A 2 -40.39 -41.55 2.40
CA LYS A 2 -39.28 -40.59 2.45
C LYS A 2 -39.85 -39.20 2.71
N LYS A 3 -39.15 -38.35 3.47
CA LYS A 3 -38.54 -37.10 2.94
C LYS A 3 -37.94 -36.19 4.03
N LEU A 4 -36.64 -35.95 3.82
CA LEU A 4 -35.84 -34.75 4.06
C LEU A 4 -35.94 -34.01 5.41
N LEU A 5 -34.95 -34.28 6.26
CA LEU A 5 -34.38 -33.25 7.13
C LEU A 5 -33.70 -32.20 6.26
N THR A 6 -34.28 -31.00 6.18
CA THR A 6 -33.61 -29.82 5.64
C THR A 6 -32.61 -29.31 6.67
N ILE A 7 -31.35 -29.72 6.54
CA ILE A 7 -30.23 -29.10 7.27
C ILE A 7 -29.92 -27.78 6.55
N CYS A 8 -30.36 -26.66 7.14
CA CYS A 8 -29.84 -25.34 6.80
C CYS A 8 -28.37 -25.28 7.25
N LEU A 9 -27.45 -25.61 6.36
CA LEU A 9 -26.04 -25.39 6.54
C LEU A 9 -25.82 -23.86 6.56
N LEU A 10 -25.68 -23.30 7.77
CA LEU A 10 -25.17 -21.96 7.99
C LEU A 10 -23.75 -21.91 7.39
N ILE A 11 -23.63 -21.44 6.16
CA ILE A 11 -22.35 -20.99 5.64
C ILE A 11 -22.09 -19.65 6.32
N ALA A 12 -21.37 -19.71 7.44
CA ALA A 12 -20.71 -18.55 7.99
C ALA A 12 -19.75 -18.04 6.92
N THR A 13 -20.20 -17.08 6.12
CA THR A 13 -19.36 -16.26 5.27
C THR A 13 -18.51 -15.40 6.19
N ALA A 14 -17.43 -16.00 6.71
CA ALA A 14 -16.31 -15.23 7.20
C ALA A 14 -15.84 -14.39 6.01
N CYS A 15 -16.22 -13.11 6.00
CA CYS A 15 -15.60 -12.08 5.18
C CYS A 15 -14.12 -12.07 5.56
N THR A 16 -13.33 -12.91 4.88
CA THR A 16 -11.89 -12.76 4.87
C THR A 16 -11.67 -11.44 4.15
N ALA A 17 -11.38 -10.39 4.92
CA ALA A 17 -10.90 -9.14 4.36
C ALA A 17 -9.67 -9.51 3.55
N THR A 18 -9.84 -9.58 2.23
CA THR A 18 -8.79 -10.03 1.32
C THR A 18 -7.74 -8.94 1.36
N ALA A 19 -6.59 -9.23 1.96
CA ALA A 19 -5.47 -8.31 1.95
C ALA A 19 -5.19 -7.91 0.50
N GLN A 20 -5.19 -6.61 0.22
CA GLN A 20 -4.98 -6.13 -1.14
C GLN A 20 -3.52 -6.43 -1.52
N GLN A 21 -3.31 -7.04 -2.69
CA GLN A 21 -1.98 -7.52 -3.11
C GLN A 21 -1.64 -7.13 -4.55
N LEU A 22 -0.35 -7.03 -4.82
CA LEU A 22 0.23 -6.74 -6.12
C LEU A 22 1.50 -7.58 -6.31
N SER A 23 1.67 -8.20 -7.48
CA SER A 23 2.84 -9.02 -7.80
C SER A 23 3.57 -8.52 -9.05
N SER A 24 4.89 -8.65 -9.07
CA SER A 24 5.74 -8.39 -10.23
C SER A 24 7.05 -9.17 -10.14
N GLY A 25 7.35 -9.98 -11.15
CA GLY A 25 8.49 -10.90 -11.10
C GLY A 25 8.39 -11.83 -9.89
N ILE A 26 9.45 -11.88 -9.09
CA ILE A 26 9.53 -12.69 -7.86
C ILE A 26 8.87 -12.02 -6.64
N TYR A 27 8.42 -10.76 -6.77
CA TYR A 27 7.85 -10.01 -5.66
C TYR A 27 6.33 -10.14 -5.61
N THR A 28 5.82 -10.27 -4.40
CA THR A 28 4.41 -10.04 -4.08
C THR A 28 4.35 -9.14 -2.86
N VAL A 29 3.66 -8.01 -2.99
CA VAL A 29 3.46 -7.05 -1.92
C VAL A 29 1.98 -7.02 -1.52
N SER A 30 1.70 -6.78 -0.26
CA SER A 30 0.33 -6.62 0.23
C SER A 30 0.24 -5.53 1.29
N ILE A 31 -0.94 -4.94 1.43
CA ILE A 31 -1.24 -3.97 2.50
C ILE A 31 -2.41 -4.44 3.36
N SER A 32 -2.37 -4.08 4.64
CA SER A 32 -3.39 -4.45 5.62
C SER A 32 -3.47 -3.43 6.75
N LYS A 33 -4.48 -3.59 7.63
CA LYS A 33 -4.72 -2.73 8.80
C LYS A 33 -4.76 -1.25 8.47
N LEU A 34 -5.44 -0.92 7.37
CA LEU A 34 -5.52 0.45 6.86
C LEU A 34 -6.32 1.33 7.82
N THR A 35 -5.76 2.48 8.15
CA THR A 35 -6.43 3.58 8.85
C THR A 35 -6.36 4.82 8.00
N TYR A 36 -7.47 5.57 7.96
CA TYR A 36 -7.64 6.73 7.11
C TYR A 36 -7.90 7.94 8.00
N SER A 37 -7.15 9.01 7.77
CA SER A 37 -7.31 10.26 8.51
C SER A 37 -7.15 11.47 7.58
N ASP A 38 -7.86 12.53 7.93
CA ASP A 38 -7.59 13.85 7.38
C ASP A 38 -6.43 14.47 8.17
N VAL A 39 -5.52 15.12 7.46
CA VAL A 39 -4.43 15.89 8.06
C VAL A 39 -4.65 17.37 7.79
N PRO A 40 -4.53 18.24 8.81
CA PRO A 40 -4.61 19.67 8.60
C PRO A 40 -3.61 20.11 7.54
N GLY A 41 -4.02 21.00 6.65
CA GLY A 41 -3.10 21.60 5.69
C GLY A 41 -1.95 22.28 6.42
N MET A 42 -0.73 22.05 5.95
CA MET A 42 0.46 22.73 6.45
C MET A 42 0.78 23.95 5.58
N PHE A 43 1.47 24.94 6.14
CA PHE A 43 1.95 26.14 5.41
C PHE A 43 0.85 27.03 4.82
N GLY A 44 -0.20 27.36 5.59
CA GLY A 44 -1.23 28.32 5.16
C GLY A 44 -2.18 27.82 4.07
N ASN A 45 -2.00 26.57 3.61
CA ASN A 45 -2.96 25.90 2.75
C ASN A 45 -4.14 25.39 3.58
N ASN A 46 -5.35 25.85 3.25
CA ASN A 46 -6.60 25.43 3.92
C ASN A 46 -7.12 24.06 3.42
N PHE A 47 -6.36 23.35 2.58
CA PHE A 47 -6.79 22.07 2.03
C PHE A 47 -6.42 20.94 3.01
N PRO A 48 -7.40 20.18 3.51
CA PRO A 48 -7.10 19.02 4.34
C PRO A 48 -6.44 17.95 3.47
N GLY A 49 -5.20 17.61 3.80
CA GLY A 49 -4.51 16.50 3.17
C GLY A 49 -5.12 15.16 3.59
N LYS A 50 -4.76 14.09 2.89
CA LYS A 50 -5.18 12.73 3.21
C LYS A 50 -4.00 11.91 3.71
N GLN A 51 -4.19 11.20 4.80
CA GLN A 51 -3.23 10.25 5.35
C GLN A 51 -3.82 8.84 5.37
N ILE A 52 -3.02 7.87 4.97
CA ILE A 52 -3.32 6.45 5.11
C ILE A 52 -2.15 5.79 5.84
N LYS A 53 -2.41 5.10 6.93
CA LYS A 53 -1.42 4.27 7.62
C LYS A 53 -1.82 2.82 7.55
N GLY A 54 -0.84 1.92 7.59
CA GLY A 54 -1.11 0.50 7.64
C GLY A 54 0.17 -0.31 7.74
N ILE A 55 0.03 -1.62 7.49
CA ILE A 55 1.15 -2.55 7.41
C ILE A 55 1.30 -2.99 5.96
N PHE A 56 2.53 -2.91 5.44
CA PHE A 56 2.89 -3.54 4.18
C PHE A 56 3.65 -4.84 4.45
N THR A 57 3.53 -5.80 3.54
CA THR A 57 4.31 -7.04 3.56
C THR A 57 4.95 -7.24 2.20
N ILE A 58 6.21 -7.65 2.18
CA ILE A 58 6.94 -8.04 0.96
C ILE A 58 7.23 -9.53 1.04
N LYS A 59 6.92 -10.25 -0.04
CA LYS A 59 7.33 -11.63 -0.28
C LYS A 59 8.22 -11.69 -1.52
N LYS A 60 9.37 -12.35 -1.40
CA LYS A 60 10.31 -12.63 -2.49
C LYS A 60 10.36 -14.14 -2.72
N GLY A 61 9.96 -14.61 -3.90
CA GLY A 61 9.87 -16.04 -4.21
C GLY A 61 8.92 -16.81 -3.28
N GLY A 62 7.89 -16.13 -2.75
CA GLY A 62 6.93 -16.71 -1.80
C GLY A 62 7.34 -16.63 -0.32
N VAL A 63 8.60 -16.30 -0.01
CA VAL A 63 9.09 -16.12 1.36
C VAL A 63 8.87 -14.68 1.79
N GLN A 64 8.30 -14.46 2.98
CA GLN A 64 8.14 -13.11 3.54
C GLN A 64 9.51 -12.55 3.95
N THR A 65 9.89 -11.41 3.38
CA THR A 65 11.16 -10.72 3.64
C THR A 65 10.99 -9.45 4.47
N ALA A 66 9.81 -8.82 4.44
CA ALA A 66 9.50 -7.66 5.25
C ALA A 66 8.01 -7.64 5.65
N SER A 67 7.72 -7.08 6.83
CA SER A 67 6.36 -6.77 7.28
C SER A 67 6.41 -5.58 8.24
N GLN A 68 6.18 -4.38 7.75
CA GLN A 68 6.46 -3.13 8.47
C GLN A 68 5.33 -2.12 8.29
N GLU A 69 5.37 -1.05 9.09
CA GLU A 69 4.39 0.04 8.98
C GLU A 69 4.70 0.96 7.79
N PHE A 70 3.66 1.56 7.24
CA PHE A 70 3.81 2.66 6.28
C PHE A 70 2.91 3.83 6.63
N THR A 71 3.28 5.00 6.11
CA THR A 71 2.43 6.19 6.06
C THR A 71 2.42 6.74 4.63
N TYR A 72 1.25 6.74 4.01
CA TYR A 72 0.98 7.48 2.78
C TYR A 72 0.40 8.84 3.13
N LEU A 73 0.93 9.88 2.51
CA LEU A 73 0.57 11.26 2.77
C LEU A 73 0.35 11.99 1.44
N GLN A 74 -0.83 12.57 1.25
CA GLN A 74 -1.14 13.44 0.12
C GLN A 74 -1.53 14.81 0.66
N LEU A 75 -0.57 15.73 0.70
CA LEU A 75 -0.78 17.13 1.09
C LEU A 75 -1.16 18.03 -0.09
N PHE A 76 -0.76 17.64 -1.31
CA PHE A 76 -0.96 18.39 -2.53
C PHE A 76 -1.73 17.55 -3.56
N GLU A 77 -2.37 18.20 -4.53
CA GLU A 77 -3.06 17.49 -5.61
C GLU A 77 -2.08 16.83 -6.60
N THR A 78 -0.88 17.38 -6.73
CA THR A 78 0.13 16.99 -7.72
C THR A 78 1.09 15.91 -7.23
N SER A 79 1.17 15.66 -5.93
CA SER A 79 2.08 14.65 -5.38
C SER A 79 1.56 13.95 -4.14
N ALA A 80 2.07 12.75 -3.90
CA ALA A 80 1.89 12.03 -2.65
C ALA A 80 3.20 11.36 -2.24
N THR A 81 3.45 11.27 -0.94
CA THR A 81 4.65 10.65 -0.38
C THR A 81 4.27 9.38 0.37
N LEU A 82 5.02 8.30 0.12
CA LEU A 82 4.92 7.03 0.83
C LEU A 82 6.17 6.84 1.69
N HIS A 83 5.97 6.91 3.00
CA HIS A 83 6.98 6.58 3.99
C HIS A 83 6.87 5.09 4.35
N LEU A 84 7.95 4.34 4.14
CA LEU A 84 8.09 2.96 4.59
C LEU A 84 8.91 2.99 5.87
N ASN A 85 8.25 2.76 7.00
CA ASN A 85 8.84 2.92 8.33
C ASN A 85 9.43 1.59 8.77
N PHE A 86 10.76 1.51 8.84
CA PHE A 86 11.45 0.29 9.30
C PHE A 86 11.70 0.32 10.81
N ASP A 87 11.86 1.53 11.38
CA ASP A 87 11.87 1.80 12.82
C ASP A 87 11.46 3.28 13.10
N GLU A 88 11.57 3.75 14.36
CA GLU A 88 11.21 5.13 14.75
C GLU A 88 12.12 6.22 14.15
N THR A 89 13.28 5.83 13.61
CA THR A 89 14.34 6.72 13.13
C THR A 89 14.68 6.54 11.65
N SER A 90 14.32 5.40 11.05
CA SER A 90 14.61 5.05 9.67
C SER A 90 13.33 4.91 8.85
N SER A 91 13.24 5.77 7.83
CA SER A 91 12.16 5.79 6.85
C SER A 91 12.78 6.00 5.49
N ASN A 92 12.43 5.13 4.54
CA ASN A 92 12.62 5.43 3.13
C ASN A 92 11.33 6.06 2.61
N ALA A 93 11.48 7.18 1.90
CA ALA A 93 10.37 7.90 1.33
C ALA A 93 10.39 7.77 -0.20
N LEU A 94 9.23 7.45 -0.77
CA LEU A 94 9.01 7.50 -2.20
C LEU A 94 7.99 8.60 -2.50
N THR A 95 8.27 9.45 -3.48
CA THR A 95 7.32 10.48 -3.91
C THR A 95 6.68 10.08 -5.23
N TYR A 96 5.35 10.01 -5.25
CA TYR A 96 4.57 9.83 -6.47
C TYR A 96 4.18 11.18 -7.05
N ASP A 97 4.51 11.39 -8.32
CA ASP A 97 4.08 12.53 -9.11
C ASP A 97 2.85 12.14 -9.96
N PHE A 98 1.75 12.88 -9.81
CA PHE A 98 0.48 12.57 -10.50
C PHE A 98 0.48 12.95 -11.98
N ASP A 99 1.32 13.90 -12.39
CA ASP A 99 1.43 14.37 -13.77
C ASP A 99 2.24 13.39 -14.61
N THR A 100 3.40 12.97 -14.11
CA THR A 100 4.32 12.04 -14.79
C THR A 100 3.97 10.57 -14.52
N LYS A 101 3.19 10.29 -13.46
CA LYS A 101 2.79 8.94 -13.01
C LYS A 101 3.96 8.04 -12.63
N LYS A 102 4.97 8.64 -12.00
CA LYS A 102 6.19 7.97 -11.57
C LYS A 102 6.38 8.11 -10.07
N PHE A 103 7.07 7.14 -9.49
CA PHE A 103 7.69 7.23 -8.19
C PHE A 103 9.12 7.72 -8.33
N GLU A 104 9.56 8.56 -7.41
CA GLU A 104 10.94 8.97 -7.22
C GLU A 104 11.45 8.42 -5.88
N ILE A 105 12.64 7.81 -5.89
CA ILE A 105 13.39 7.36 -4.71
C ILE A 105 14.87 7.59 -4.99
N GLU A 106 15.56 8.33 -4.11
CA GLU A 106 17.00 8.63 -4.24
C GLU A 106 17.44 9.06 -5.66
N ASP A 107 16.74 10.04 -6.25
CA ASP A 107 16.94 10.55 -7.63
C ASP A 107 16.64 9.56 -8.78
N TYR A 108 16.18 8.34 -8.48
CA TYR A 108 15.75 7.36 -9.48
C TYR A 108 14.23 7.39 -9.70
N GLU A 109 13.83 7.30 -10.97
CA GLU A 109 12.43 7.31 -11.38
C GLU A 109 11.91 5.92 -11.78
N TYR A 110 10.77 5.53 -11.22
CA TYR A 110 10.11 4.25 -11.47
C TYR A 110 8.66 4.42 -11.91
N LYS A 111 8.23 3.66 -12.92
CA LYS A 111 6.81 3.67 -13.33
C LYS A 111 5.95 2.92 -12.34
N ALA A 112 4.85 3.55 -11.91
CA ALA A 112 3.85 2.89 -11.07
C ALA A 112 3.11 1.79 -11.87
N LYS A 113 2.92 0.62 -11.25
CA LYS A 113 2.22 -0.51 -11.89
C LYS A 113 0.70 -0.36 -11.85
N LYS A 114 0.17 0.26 -10.79
CA LYS A 114 -1.24 0.60 -10.62
C LYS A 114 -1.38 2.00 -10.01
N THR A 115 -2.37 2.75 -10.48
CA THR A 115 -2.55 4.16 -10.10
C THR A 115 -4.02 4.57 -9.93
N LYS A 116 -4.97 3.62 -9.86
CA LYS A 116 -6.40 3.98 -9.87
C LYS A 116 -6.92 4.46 -8.53
N THR A 117 -6.40 3.91 -7.44
CA THR A 117 -6.76 4.24 -6.06
C THR A 117 -5.52 4.59 -5.25
N LYS A 118 -5.70 5.16 -4.05
CA LYS A 118 -4.58 5.42 -3.14
C LYS A 118 -3.91 4.11 -2.71
N GLU A 119 -4.69 3.06 -2.51
CA GLU A 119 -4.20 1.71 -2.21
C GLU A 119 -3.38 1.11 -3.36
N ASP A 120 -3.81 1.33 -4.61
CA ASP A 120 -3.05 0.93 -5.79
C ASP A 120 -1.70 1.67 -5.87
N LEU A 121 -1.67 2.96 -5.51
CA LEU A 121 -0.45 3.75 -5.43
C LEU A 121 0.46 3.22 -4.30
N ILE A 122 -0.08 2.96 -3.11
CA ILE A 122 0.69 2.39 -2.00
C ILE A 122 1.29 1.04 -2.40
N LEU A 123 0.50 0.13 -2.97
CA LEU A 123 0.98 -1.16 -3.46
C LEU A 123 2.07 -1.00 -4.51
N SER A 124 1.92 -0.04 -5.44
CA SER A 124 2.93 0.24 -6.44
C SER A 124 4.22 0.80 -5.84
N GLY A 125 4.13 1.69 -4.86
CA GLY A 125 5.29 2.26 -4.18
C GLY A 125 6.06 1.22 -3.36
N VAL A 126 5.36 0.35 -2.62
CA VAL A 126 6.00 -0.78 -1.90
C VAL A 126 6.68 -1.74 -2.89
N LEU A 127 6.06 -1.99 -4.05
CA LEU A 127 6.65 -2.84 -5.08
C LEU A 127 7.91 -2.20 -5.68
N VAL A 128 7.88 -0.92 -6.01
CA VAL A 128 9.05 -0.17 -6.51
C VAL A 128 10.18 -0.26 -5.50
N TYR A 129 9.91 0.02 -4.23
CA TYR A 129 10.91 -0.09 -3.17
C TYR A 129 11.54 -1.49 -3.07
N ALA A 130 10.71 -2.54 -3.14
CA ALA A 130 11.19 -3.92 -3.07
C ALA A 130 12.12 -4.29 -4.25
N GLN A 131 11.92 -3.66 -5.42
CA GLN A 131 12.73 -3.86 -6.61
C GLN A 131 14.02 -3.03 -6.55
N TRP A 132 13.93 -1.77 -6.12
CA TRP A 132 15.09 -0.90 -5.95
C TRP A 132 16.12 -1.46 -4.96
N LEU A 133 15.69 -2.04 -3.83
CA LEU A 133 16.58 -2.70 -2.87
C LEU A 133 17.41 -3.86 -3.44
N ASP A 134 17.02 -4.42 -4.59
CA ASP A 134 17.74 -5.50 -5.26
C ASP A 134 18.63 -4.98 -6.41
N GLU A 135 18.47 -3.72 -6.80
CA GLU A 135 19.29 -3.03 -7.81
C GLU A 135 20.55 -2.38 -7.19
N GLU A 136 20.51 -2.08 -5.88
CA GLU A 136 21.64 -1.67 -5.02
C GLU A 136 22.49 -2.86 -4.55
#